data_AF-A0A8H2W3K5-F1
#
_entry.id   AF-A0A8H2W3K5-F1
#
_cell.length_a   1.000
_cell.length_b   1.000
_cell.length_c   1.000
_cell.angle_alpha   90.00
_cell.angle_beta   90.00
_cell.angle_gamma   90.00
#
_symmetry.space_group_name_H-M   'P 1'
#
loop_
_entity.id
_entity.type
_entity.pdbx_description
1 polymer ?
#
loop_
_entity_poly.entity_id
_entity_poly.type
_entity_poly.pdbx_seq_one_letter_code
_entity_poly.pdbx_strand_id
1 'polypeptide(L)'
;MTKRLKGCFHQRGSIATLSPPKASYYTWQIIPTSSPYHVNEPNFLNLQLHNHSKVETIKMSERDLQTILQKLKSPSTSYQESSSLLSKAKLTLLKLNALTPQASTSSSILSLAREVFETGALVSIRAKDPAAFTRYVHQLTPYYELPAENFSAKSSGEKNKITGLYLLLLLTQGDYAGFHTELEGLELRGENGGKKVEEDKYLGYPIKLERWLMEGSYDLVWRAMEGGKVPSEEYGVFSEILINQIRSEIASSSETAYPSIPISSTKNLLFLPSEGAVIQFAQHRGWLIEDGRIYFPNQKLKGGVEAGEMAEEKEVSMTAIENTLGYARELETIV
;
A
#
# COMPACT_ATOMS: atom_id res chain seq x y z
N MET A 1 43.99 2.30 -48.42
CA MET A 1 45.34 2.18 -49.02
C MET A 1 46.32 1.86 -47.91
N THR A 2 47.18 0.83 -48.11
CA THR A 2 48.41 0.47 -47.35
C THR A 2 48.30 0.08 -45.87
N LYS A 3 48.95 -0.95 -45.30
CA LYS A 3 49.69 -2.15 -45.77
C LYS A 3 50.13 -2.91 -44.49
N ARG A 4 50.06 -4.26 -44.52
CA ARG A 4 50.98 -5.30 -43.97
C ARG A 4 51.39 -5.28 -42.47
N LEU A 5 51.18 -6.33 -41.66
CA LEU A 5 51.65 -7.75 -41.63
C LEU A 5 53.06 -7.99 -41.03
N LYS A 6 53.09 -8.95 -40.07
CA LYS A 6 54.21 -9.81 -39.57
C LYS A 6 55.18 -9.16 -38.57
N GLY A 7 55.70 -9.81 -37.53
CA GLY A 7 55.60 -11.20 -37.05
C GLY A 7 56.59 -11.46 -35.89
N CYS A 8 56.27 -12.45 -35.06
CA CYS A 8 57.13 -13.45 -34.39
C CYS A 8 58.63 -13.16 -34.10
N PHE A 9 59.08 -13.25 -32.84
CA PHE A 9 60.05 -14.26 -32.31
C PHE A 9 60.53 -13.99 -30.84
N HIS A 10 60.49 -15.04 -30.00
CA HIS A 10 61.47 -15.50 -28.96
C HIS A 10 61.92 -14.53 -27.82
N GLN A 11 62.20 -14.91 -26.56
CA GLN A 11 62.55 -16.19 -25.92
C GLN A 11 62.54 -16.07 -24.36
N ARG A 12 62.13 -17.17 -23.67
CA ARG A 12 62.65 -17.79 -22.41
C ARG A 12 62.72 -17.07 -21.03
N GLY A 13 62.20 -17.81 -20.02
CA GLY A 13 62.62 -17.83 -18.61
C GLY A 13 61.45 -18.08 -17.63
N SER A 14 61.05 -19.34 -17.34
CA SER A 14 61.27 -20.11 -16.06
C SER A 14 60.78 -19.38 -14.78
N ILE A 15 59.92 -19.87 -13.86
CA ILE A 15 59.72 -21.20 -13.23
C ILE A 15 58.40 -21.19 -12.41
N ALA A 16 57.72 -22.36 -12.31
CA ALA A 16 56.85 -22.97 -11.25
C ALA A 16 55.92 -22.11 -10.34
N THR A 17 54.76 -22.51 -9.80
CA THR A 17 54.07 -23.77 -9.43
C THR A 17 52.66 -23.30 -8.99
N LEU A 18 51.52 -23.87 -9.39
CA LEU A 18 50.75 -24.91 -8.68
C LEU A 18 49.34 -24.97 -9.33
N SER A 19 48.82 -26.18 -9.52
CA SER A 19 47.56 -26.50 -10.21
C SER A 19 46.54 -27.10 -9.23
N PRO A 20 45.24 -26.79 -9.30
CA PRO A 20 44.21 -27.53 -8.57
C PRO A 20 43.65 -28.70 -9.40
N PRO A 21 43.44 -29.90 -8.80
CA PRO A 21 43.05 -31.09 -9.54
C PRO A 21 41.53 -31.21 -9.78
N LYS A 22 41.22 -31.97 -10.84
CA LYS A 22 39.91 -32.25 -11.43
C LYS A 22 39.11 -33.30 -10.65
N ALA A 23 37.80 -33.21 -10.80
CA ALA A 23 36.77 -34.15 -10.38
C ALA A 23 37.03 -35.60 -10.84
N SER A 24 36.68 -36.56 -9.98
CA SER A 24 36.41 -37.95 -10.35
C SER A 24 35.22 -38.47 -9.53
N TYR A 25 34.22 -38.94 -10.26
CA TYR A 25 33.05 -39.64 -9.76
C TYR A 25 33.48 -40.98 -9.14
N TYR A 26 33.01 -41.28 -7.93
CA TYR A 26 33.12 -42.61 -7.34
C TYR A 26 31.72 -43.20 -7.14
N THR A 27 31.52 -44.30 -7.84
CA THR A 27 30.45 -45.29 -7.74
C THR A 27 30.57 -46.01 -6.39
N TRP A 28 29.45 -46.15 -5.66
CA TRP A 28 29.41 -46.99 -4.46
C TRP A 28 29.03 -48.41 -4.85
N GLN A 29 29.96 -49.34 -4.60
CA GLN A 29 29.76 -50.79 -4.68
C GLN A 29 28.95 -51.29 -3.48
N ILE A 30 28.03 -52.20 -3.77
CA ILE A 30 27.23 -52.97 -2.80
C ILE A 30 28.08 -54.11 -2.26
N ILE A 31 28.17 -54.24 -0.92
CA ILE A 31 28.70 -55.41 -0.22
C ILE A 31 27.56 -55.97 0.65
N PRO A 32 27.21 -57.27 0.58
CA PRO A 32 26.23 -57.88 1.47
C PRO A 32 26.95 -58.55 2.65
N THR A 33 26.58 -58.23 3.89
CA THR A 33 26.89 -59.08 5.04
C THR A 33 25.66 -59.25 5.92
N SER A 34 25.35 -60.52 6.14
CA SER A 34 24.28 -61.10 6.94
C SER A 34 24.55 -61.00 8.45
N SER A 35 23.55 -60.60 9.23
CA SER A 35 23.26 -61.19 10.55
C SER A 35 21.88 -60.72 11.06
N PRO A 36 21.10 -61.58 11.74
CA PRO A 36 19.69 -61.34 12.02
C PRO A 36 19.51 -60.66 13.39
N TYR A 37 18.93 -59.47 13.40
CA TYR A 37 18.30 -58.91 14.59
C TYR A 37 16.87 -58.53 14.25
N HIS A 38 15.95 -59.25 14.87
CA HIS A 38 14.53 -59.01 14.85
C HIS A 38 14.26 -57.67 15.54
N VAL A 39 14.09 -56.60 14.75
CA VAL A 39 13.56 -55.32 15.21
C VAL A 39 12.21 -55.15 14.54
N ASN A 40 11.16 -55.11 15.37
CA ASN A 40 9.77 -54.95 14.98
C ASN A 40 9.61 -53.87 13.90
N GLU A 41 9.00 -54.23 12.77
CA GLU A 41 8.46 -53.27 11.80
C GLU A 41 7.51 -52.28 12.50
N PRO A 42 7.73 -50.97 12.42
CA PRO A 42 6.64 -50.03 12.49
C PRO A 42 6.09 -49.85 11.07
N ASN A 43 4.96 -50.51 10.80
CA ASN A 43 3.91 -50.13 9.85
C ASN A 43 4.29 -49.13 8.72
N PHE A 44 4.94 -49.58 7.64
CA PHE A 44 5.01 -48.80 6.39
C PHE A 44 3.62 -48.53 5.78
N LEU A 45 2.68 -49.46 5.97
CA LEU A 45 1.29 -49.31 5.53
C LEU A 45 0.54 -48.16 6.25
N ASN A 46 0.79 -47.93 7.55
CA ASN A 46 0.14 -46.83 8.27
C ASN A 46 0.68 -45.46 7.83
N LEU A 47 1.96 -45.33 7.47
CA LEU A 47 2.51 -44.09 6.91
C LEU A 47 1.93 -43.76 5.52
N GLN A 48 1.73 -44.78 4.67
CA GLN A 48 1.13 -44.59 3.35
C GLN A 48 -0.38 -44.30 3.41
N LEU A 49 -1.12 -44.93 4.34
CA LEU A 49 -2.54 -44.62 4.59
C LEU A 49 -2.73 -43.22 5.21
N HIS A 50 -1.86 -42.80 6.14
CA HIS A 50 -1.87 -41.43 6.68
C HIS A 50 -1.55 -40.40 5.60
N ASN A 51 -0.59 -40.67 4.72
CA ASN A 51 -0.28 -39.75 3.62
C ASN A 51 -1.39 -39.70 2.56
N HIS A 52 -2.02 -40.82 2.20
CA HIS A 52 -3.15 -40.82 1.26
C HIS A 52 -4.37 -40.08 1.80
N SER A 53 -4.75 -40.34 3.06
CA SER A 53 -5.87 -39.62 3.72
C SER A 53 -5.58 -38.12 3.89
N LYS A 54 -4.33 -37.76 4.19
CA LYS A 54 -3.89 -36.36 4.26
C LYS A 54 -3.94 -35.67 2.88
N VAL A 55 -3.54 -36.36 1.81
CA VAL A 55 -3.61 -35.83 0.44
C VAL A 55 -5.06 -35.69 -0.05
N GLU A 56 -5.94 -36.64 0.29
CA GLU A 56 -7.36 -36.53 -0.04
C GLU A 56 -8.08 -35.41 0.71
N THR A 57 -7.77 -35.22 2.00
CA THR A 57 -8.31 -34.10 2.79
C THR A 57 -7.83 -32.75 2.28
N ILE A 58 -6.58 -32.64 1.81
CA ILE A 58 -6.06 -31.44 1.15
C ILE A 58 -6.82 -31.18 -0.16
N LYS A 59 -6.99 -32.19 -1.02
CA LYS A 59 -7.72 -32.05 -2.31
C LYS A 59 -9.20 -31.72 -2.13
N MET A 60 -9.88 -32.27 -1.13
CA MET A 60 -11.26 -31.90 -0.82
C MET A 60 -11.35 -30.45 -0.32
N SER A 61 -10.44 -30.05 0.57
CA SER A 61 -10.39 -28.67 1.09
C SER A 61 -10.06 -27.64 -0.01
N GLU A 62 -9.25 -28.00 -1.01
CA GLU A 62 -8.95 -27.16 -2.18
C GLU A 62 -10.20 -26.96 -3.06
N ARG A 63 -11.01 -28.01 -3.28
CA ARG A 63 -12.29 -27.89 -4.02
C ARG A 63 -13.33 -27.09 -3.25
N ASP A 64 -13.38 -27.24 -1.93
CA ASP A 64 -14.26 -26.44 -1.08
C ASP A 64 -13.89 -24.95 -1.17
N LEU A 65 -12.59 -24.62 -1.14
CA LEU A 65 -12.11 -23.26 -1.35
C LEU A 65 -12.47 -22.69 -2.71
N GLN A 66 -12.30 -23.46 -3.79
CA GLN A 66 -12.71 -23.04 -5.14
C GLN A 66 -14.22 -22.79 -5.22
N THR A 67 -15.03 -23.63 -4.58
CA THR A 67 -16.49 -23.47 -4.53
C THR A 67 -16.88 -22.22 -3.73
N ILE A 68 -16.19 -21.95 -2.62
CA ILE A 68 -16.40 -20.74 -1.82
C ILE A 68 -15.99 -19.49 -2.62
N LEU A 69 -14.86 -19.52 -3.33
CA LEU A 69 -14.43 -18.43 -4.21
C LEU A 69 -15.43 -18.15 -5.33
N GLN A 70 -15.96 -19.19 -5.98
CA GLN A 70 -17.01 -19.02 -7.00
C GLN A 70 -18.27 -18.38 -6.44
N LYS A 71 -18.67 -18.76 -5.21
CA LYS A 71 -19.79 -18.13 -4.52
C LYS A 71 -19.49 -16.67 -4.16
N LEU A 72 -18.31 -16.37 -3.65
CA LEU A 72 -17.89 -15.00 -3.31
C LEU A 72 -17.78 -14.08 -4.53
N LYS A 73 -17.39 -14.62 -5.69
CA LYS A 73 -17.34 -13.88 -6.96
C LYS A 73 -18.70 -13.69 -7.61
N SER A 74 -19.73 -14.42 -7.16
CA SER A 74 -21.08 -14.24 -7.68
C SER A 74 -21.66 -12.88 -7.20
N PRO A 75 -22.19 -12.05 -8.11
CA PRO A 75 -22.60 -10.67 -7.81
C PRO A 75 -23.81 -10.55 -6.88
N SER A 76 -24.46 -11.67 -6.51
CA SER A 76 -25.66 -11.71 -5.68
C SER A 76 -25.39 -11.96 -4.19
N THR A 77 -24.13 -12.02 -3.74
CA THR A 77 -23.82 -12.40 -2.36
C THR A 77 -23.97 -11.21 -1.41
N SER A 78 -24.82 -11.35 -0.40
CA SER A 78 -24.97 -10.34 0.66
C SER A 78 -23.70 -10.22 1.51
N TYR A 79 -23.42 -9.05 2.08
CA TYR A 79 -22.24 -8.83 2.92
C TYR A 79 -22.17 -9.80 4.11
N GLN A 80 -23.30 -10.07 4.75
CA GLN A 80 -23.39 -11.00 5.90
C GLN A 80 -23.02 -12.43 5.48
N GLU A 81 -23.49 -12.86 4.31
CA GLU A 81 -23.16 -14.17 3.75
C GLU A 81 -21.68 -14.23 3.36
N SER A 82 -21.15 -13.16 2.77
CA SER A 82 -19.74 -13.03 2.40
C SER A 82 -18.82 -13.12 3.62
N SER A 83 -19.17 -12.47 4.73
CA SER A 83 -18.42 -12.55 5.99
C SER A 83 -18.43 -13.98 6.59
N SER A 84 -19.57 -14.66 6.54
CA SER A 84 -19.68 -16.05 6.98
C SER A 84 -18.86 -17.01 6.09
N LEU A 85 -18.86 -16.77 4.78
CA LEU A 85 -18.11 -17.55 3.80
C LEU A 85 -16.61 -17.29 3.92
N LEU A 86 -16.18 -16.05 4.16
CA LEU A 86 -14.78 -15.69 4.43
C LEU A 86 -14.28 -16.31 5.73
N SER A 87 -15.11 -16.37 6.78
CA SER A 87 -14.76 -17.08 8.02
C SER A 87 -14.55 -18.58 7.76
N LYS A 88 -15.44 -19.20 6.98
CA LYS A 88 -15.28 -20.61 6.55
C LYS A 88 -14.03 -20.80 5.69
N ALA A 89 -13.75 -19.89 4.77
CA ALA A 89 -12.57 -19.91 3.92
C ALA A 89 -11.26 -19.82 4.75
N LYS A 90 -11.22 -18.95 5.76
CA LYS A 90 -10.09 -18.84 6.70
C LYS A 90 -9.89 -20.13 7.48
N LEU A 91 -10.96 -20.80 7.93
CA LEU A 91 -10.85 -22.09 8.61
C LEU A 91 -10.31 -23.19 7.68
N THR A 92 -10.74 -23.22 6.42
CA THR A 92 -10.20 -24.17 5.43
C THR A 92 -8.74 -23.87 5.09
N LEU A 93 -8.34 -22.59 5.00
CA LEU A 93 -6.94 -22.19 4.81
C LEU A 93 -6.06 -22.57 5.99
N LEU A 94 -6.59 -22.49 7.22
CA LEU A 94 -5.91 -22.92 8.42
C LEU A 94 -5.68 -24.44 8.43
N LYS A 95 -6.67 -25.23 8.02
CA LYS A 95 -6.52 -26.70 7.85
C LYS A 95 -5.44 -27.05 6.81
N LEU A 96 -5.26 -26.21 5.81
CA LEU A 96 -4.25 -26.35 4.75
C LEU A 96 -2.88 -25.79 5.14
N ASN A 97 -2.72 -25.23 6.35
CA ASN A 97 -1.51 -24.52 6.82
C ASN A 97 -1.04 -23.40 5.87
N ALA A 98 -1.96 -22.79 5.13
CA ALA A 98 -1.66 -21.83 4.08
C ALA A 98 -2.00 -20.37 4.45
N LEU A 99 -2.10 -20.06 5.74
CA LEU A 99 -2.41 -18.72 6.26
C LEU A 99 -1.23 -17.75 6.15
N THR A 100 -0.01 -18.29 6.14
CA THR A 100 1.21 -17.58 5.79
C THR A 100 1.95 -18.39 4.73
N PRO A 101 2.66 -17.73 3.81
CA PRO A 101 3.44 -18.45 2.82
C PRO A 101 4.57 -19.24 3.50
N GLN A 102 4.47 -20.57 3.49
CA GLN A 102 5.56 -21.47 3.90
C GLN A 102 6.14 -22.20 2.69
N ALA A 103 7.45 -22.45 2.71
CA ALA A 103 8.19 -23.13 1.63
C ALA A 103 7.65 -24.54 1.30
N SER A 104 6.88 -25.15 2.20
CA SER A 104 6.25 -26.47 2.04
C SER A 104 4.88 -26.44 1.36
N THR A 105 4.32 -25.26 1.06
CA THR A 105 2.96 -25.10 0.54
C THR A 105 2.96 -25.16 -0.99
N SER A 106 1.99 -25.85 -1.59
CA SER A 106 1.88 -25.92 -3.06
C SER A 106 1.50 -24.56 -3.66
N SER A 107 2.05 -24.26 -4.84
CA SER A 107 1.76 -23.03 -5.59
C SER A 107 0.26 -22.82 -5.87
N SER A 108 -0.51 -23.91 -6.07
CA SER A 108 -1.97 -23.83 -6.28
C SER A 108 -2.73 -23.37 -5.03
N ILE A 109 -2.32 -23.81 -3.84
CA ILE A 109 -2.96 -23.41 -2.59
C ILE A 109 -2.59 -21.95 -2.27
N LEU A 110 -1.36 -21.54 -2.55
CA LEU A 110 -0.92 -20.16 -2.37
C LEU A 110 -1.69 -19.18 -3.27
N SER A 111 -1.95 -19.54 -4.53
CA SER A 111 -2.75 -18.69 -5.43
C SER A 111 -4.21 -18.60 -4.99
N LEU A 112 -4.81 -19.72 -4.54
CA LEU A 112 -6.17 -19.71 -3.99
C LEU A 112 -6.27 -18.91 -2.69
N ALA A 113 -5.31 -19.06 -1.78
CA ALA A 113 -5.27 -18.30 -0.53
C ALA A 113 -5.22 -16.79 -0.82
N ARG A 114 -4.35 -16.39 -1.75
CA ARG A 114 -4.24 -15.02 -2.23
C ARG A 114 -5.59 -14.52 -2.78
N GLU A 115 -6.21 -15.26 -3.69
CA GLU A 115 -7.50 -14.87 -4.28
C GLU A 115 -8.61 -14.70 -3.22
N VAL A 116 -8.61 -15.53 -2.16
CA VAL A 116 -9.55 -15.40 -1.02
C VAL A 116 -9.31 -14.08 -0.27
N PHE A 117 -8.06 -13.76 0.05
CA PHE A 117 -7.73 -12.53 0.75
C PHE A 117 -7.98 -11.29 -0.12
N GLU A 118 -7.68 -11.35 -1.42
CA GLU A 118 -7.97 -10.30 -2.39
C GLU A 118 -9.48 -10.03 -2.49
N THR A 119 -10.28 -11.09 -2.60
CA THR A 119 -11.74 -10.98 -2.58
C THR A 119 -12.25 -10.44 -1.24
N GLY A 120 -11.66 -10.88 -0.12
CA GLY A 120 -11.99 -10.38 1.22
C GLY A 120 -11.71 -8.89 1.40
N ALA A 121 -10.61 -8.39 0.82
CA ALA A 121 -10.28 -6.97 0.80
C ALA A 121 -11.34 -6.17 0.01
N LEU A 122 -11.70 -6.63 -1.20
CA LEU A 122 -12.72 -5.96 -2.02
C LEU A 122 -14.10 -5.92 -1.36
N VAL A 123 -14.51 -7.01 -0.70
CA VAL A 123 -15.77 -7.04 0.08
C VAL A 123 -15.72 -6.06 1.25
N SER A 124 -14.58 -5.90 1.91
CA SER A 124 -14.42 -4.97 3.04
C SER A 124 -14.54 -3.50 2.60
N ILE A 125 -14.03 -3.16 1.41
CA ILE A 125 -14.21 -1.82 0.82
C ILE A 125 -15.68 -1.54 0.51
N ARG A 126 -16.40 -2.49 -0.10
CA ARG A 126 -17.83 -2.34 -0.37
C ARG A 126 -18.66 -2.17 0.90
N ALA A 127 -18.20 -2.75 2.00
CA ALA A 127 -18.80 -2.61 3.33
C ALA A 127 -18.45 -1.30 4.05
N LYS A 128 -17.62 -0.45 3.46
CA LYS A 128 -17.10 0.79 4.07
C LYS A 128 -16.38 0.55 5.42
N ASP A 129 -15.71 -0.59 5.57
CA ASP A 129 -14.89 -0.91 6.76
C ASP A 129 -13.38 -0.80 6.43
N PRO A 130 -12.75 0.37 6.65
CA PRO A 130 -11.34 0.58 6.34
C PRO A 130 -10.42 -0.25 7.24
N ALA A 131 -10.80 -0.51 8.49
CA ALA A 131 -9.97 -1.26 9.43
C ALA A 131 -9.88 -2.73 9.04
N ALA A 132 -11.01 -3.34 8.63
CA ALA A 132 -11.00 -4.68 8.09
C ALA A 132 -10.17 -4.78 6.80
N PHE A 133 -10.27 -3.79 5.92
CA PHE A 133 -9.49 -3.74 4.68
C PHE A 133 -7.98 -3.69 4.95
N THR A 134 -7.50 -2.78 5.81
CA THR A 134 -6.08 -2.69 6.17
C THR A 134 -5.54 -4.01 6.73
N ARG A 135 -6.35 -4.71 7.55
CA ARG A 135 -5.98 -6.05 8.04
C ARG A 135 -5.80 -7.07 6.91
N TYR A 136 -6.66 -7.06 5.90
CA TYR A 136 -6.52 -7.95 4.74
C TYR A 136 -5.32 -7.58 3.87
N VAL A 137 -5.04 -6.29 3.69
CA VAL A 137 -3.84 -5.82 2.97
C VAL A 137 -2.56 -6.28 3.67
N HIS A 138 -2.46 -6.10 4.99
CA HIS A 138 -1.30 -6.60 5.76
C HIS A 138 -1.15 -8.13 5.70
N GLN A 139 -2.26 -8.87 5.61
CA GLN A 139 -2.22 -10.32 5.40
C GLN A 139 -1.77 -10.69 3.99
N LEU A 140 -2.00 -9.83 2.99
CA LEU A 140 -1.57 -10.00 1.60
C LEU A 140 -0.10 -9.63 1.38
N THR A 141 0.47 -8.71 2.16
CA THR A 141 1.86 -8.25 2.00
C THR A 141 2.88 -9.39 1.89
N PRO A 142 2.88 -10.43 2.77
CA PRO A 142 3.81 -11.55 2.64
C PRO A 142 3.62 -12.38 1.37
N TYR A 143 2.38 -12.47 0.84
CA TYR A 143 2.11 -13.15 -0.43
C TYR A 143 2.60 -12.33 -1.63
N TYR A 144 2.71 -11.02 -1.49
CA TYR A 144 3.22 -10.11 -2.52
C TYR A 144 4.75 -10.02 -2.54
N GLU A 145 5.42 -10.35 -1.43
CA GLU A 145 6.89 -10.43 -1.34
C GLU A 145 7.48 -11.70 -1.97
N LEU A 146 6.67 -12.74 -2.15
CA LEU A 146 7.13 -13.98 -2.78
C LEU A 146 7.42 -13.79 -4.29
N PRO A 147 8.50 -14.41 -4.83
CA PRO A 147 8.82 -14.34 -6.25
C PRO A 147 7.65 -14.77 -7.15
N ALA A 148 7.45 -14.02 -8.24
CA ALA A 148 6.35 -14.22 -9.20
C ALA A 148 6.34 -15.61 -9.86
N GLU A 149 7.46 -16.35 -9.81
CA GLU A 149 7.57 -17.74 -10.28
C GLU A 149 6.67 -18.71 -9.52
N ASN A 150 6.26 -18.36 -8.29
CA ASN A 150 5.37 -19.17 -7.47
C ASN A 150 3.88 -18.96 -7.77
N PHE A 151 3.53 -18.00 -8.64
CA PHE A 151 2.14 -17.63 -8.93
C PHE A 151 1.82 -17.66 -10.42
N SER A 152 0.56 -17.98 -10.76
CA SER A 152 0.10 -17.89 -12.14
C SER A 152 0.00 -16.43 -12.59
N ALA A 153 0.52 -16.12 -13.79
CA ALA A 153 0.60 -14.78 -14.38
C ALA A 153 -0.71 -13.97 -14.45
N LYS A 154 -1.89 -14.60 -14.31
CA LYS A 154 -3.20 -13.92 -14.28
C LYS A 154 -3.45 -13.06 -13.03
N SER A 155 -2.67 -13.24 -11.97
CA SER A 155 -2.93 -12.63 -10.66
C SER A 155 -2.33 -11.22 -10.47
N SER A 156 -1.53 -10.71 -11.42
CA SER A 156 -0.89 -9.39 -11.28
C SER A 156 -1.87 -8.22 -11.28
N GLY A 157 -2.96 -8.29 -12.04
CA GLY A 157 -3.93 -7.19 -12.17
C GLY A 157 -4.72 -6.90 -10.88
N GLU A 158 -5.10 -7.91 -10.11
CA GLU A 158 -5.88 -7.72 -8.87
C GLU A 158 -5.01 -7.15 -7.74
N LYS A 159 -3.72 -7.51 -7.70
CA LYS A 159 -2.76 -6.90 -6.78
C LYS A 159 -2.62 -5.40 -7.00
N ASN A 160 -2.38 -4.97 -8.23
CA ASN A 160 -2.22 -3.54 -8.53
C ASN A 160 -3.48 -2.75 -8.20
N LYS A 161 -4.67 -3.36 -8.38
CA LYS A 161 -5.94 -2.80 -7.94
C LYS A 161 -6.01 -2.64 -6.42
N ILE A 162 -5.68 -3.67 -5.64
CA ILE A 162 -5.73 -3.63 -4.17
C ILE A 162 -4.71 -2.65 -3.59
N THR A 163 -3.49 -2.66 -4.13
CA THR A 163 -2.45 -1.68 -3.77
C THR A 163 -2.90 -0.26 -4.10
N GLY A 164 -3.52 -0.04 -5.26
CA GLY A 164 -4.09 1.27 -5.61
C GLY A 164 -5.23 1.71 -4.67
N LEU A 165 -6.08 0.78 -4.23
CA LEU A 165 -7.12 1.05 -3.23
C LEU A 165 -6.51 1.36 -1.85
N TYR A 166 -5.42 0.69 -1.49
CA TYR A 166 -4.70 0.97 -0.23
C TYR A 166 -4.03 2.34 -0.24
N LEU A 167 -3.36 2.70 -1.33
CA LEU A 167 -2.84 4.05 -1.53
C LEU A 167 -3.95 5.10 -1.43
N LEU A 168 -5.12 4.85 -2.01
CA LEU A 168 -6.25 5.76 -1.90
C LEU A 168 -6.79 5.88 -0.47
N LEU A 169 -6.81 4.77 0.28
CA LEU A 169 -7.20 4.79 1.69
C LEU A 169 -6.27 5.69 2.51
N LEU A 170 -4.95 5.60 2.31
CA LEU A 170 -3.97 6.44 3.00
C LEU A 170 -4.22 7.94 2.70
N LEU A 171 -4.53 8.29 1.45
CA LEU A 171 -4.90 9.65 1.08
C LEU A 171 -6.16 10.13 1.82
N THR A 172 -7.19 9.27 1.93
CA THR A 172 -8.43 9.62 2.65
C THR A 172 -8.22 9.78 4.16
N GLN A 173 -7.16 9.21 4.71
CA GLN A 173 -6.79 9.35 6.12
C GLN A 173 -5.86 10.56 6.37
N GLY A 174 -5.34 11.18 5.30
CA GLY A 174 -4.35 12.25 5.39
C GLY A 174 -2.94 11.75 5.76
N ASP A 175 -2.68 10.44 5.66
CA ASP A 175 -1.35 9.87 5.93
C ASP A 175 -0.48 9.87 4.66
N TYR A 176 0.08 11.05 4.35
CA TYR A 176 1.01 11.22 3.23
C TYR A 176 2.35 10.51 3.46
N ALA A 177 2.78 10.38 4.71
CA ALA A 177 4.03 9.71 5.05
C ALA A 177 3.95 8.22 4.70
N GLY A 178 2.90 7.54 5.17
CA GLY A 178 2.63 6.15 4.83
C GLY A 178 2.45 5.94 3.33
N PHE A 179 1.78 6.88 2.64
CA PHE A 179 1.62 6.84 1.19
C PHE A 179 2.97 6.79 0.44
N HIS A 180 3.91 7.68 0.78
CA HIS A 180 5.21 7.73 0.12
C HIS A 180 6.10 6.54 0.48
N THR A 181 6.05 6.04 1.72
CA THR A 181 6.78 4.82 2.11
C THR A 181 6.32 3.60 1.30
N GLU A 182 5.00 3.44 1.12
CA GLU A 182 4.46 2.35 0.32
C GLU A 182 4.79 2.52 -1.16
N LEU A 183 4.77 3.75 -1.69
CA LEU A 183 5.16 4.02 -3.07
C LEU A 183 6.63 3.67 -3.34
N GLU A 184 7.55 4.05 -2.44
CA GLU A 184 8.96 3.65 -2.51
C GLU A 184 9.10 2.12 -2.47
N GLY A 185 8.36 1.45 -1.58
CA GLY A 185 8.33 0.00 -1.46
C GLY A 185 7.82 -0.73 -2.71
N LEU A 186 7.01 -0.08 -3.56
CA LEU A 186 6.57 -0.61 -4.85
C LEU A 186 7.60 -0.37 -5.95
N GLU A 187 8.25 0.81 -5.95
CA GLU A 187 9.29 1.17 -6.92
C GLU A 187 10.54 0.28 -6.75
N LEU A 188 11.00 0.08 -5.52
CA LEU A 188 12.14 -0.78 -5.20
C LEU A 188 11.92 -2.24 -5.63
N ARG A 189 10.67 -2.69 -5.57
CA ARG A 189 10.28 -4.07 -5.85
C ARG A 189 10.22 -4.35 -7.37
N GLY A 190 10.29 -3.31 -8.21
CA GLY A 190 10.48 -3.45 -9.66
C GLY A 190 9.38 -4.24 -10.37
N GLU A 191 8.17 -4.30 -9.79
CA GLU A 191 7.15 -5.29 -10.13
C GLU A 191 6.48 -5.07 -11.50
N ASN A 192 6.71 -3.91 -12.11
CA ASN A 192 6.22 -3.57 -13.44
C ASN A 192 7.26 -3.77 -14.56
N GLY A 193 8.30 -4.58 -14.34
CA GLY A 193 9.28 -4.91 -15.37
C GLY A 193 10.01 -3.68 -15.92
N GLY A 194 10.28 -2.69 -15.06
CA GLY A 194 10.92 -1.43 -15.42
C GLY A 194 9.98 -0.34 -15.95
N LYS A 195 8.67 -0.56 -16.02
CA LYS A 195 7.70 0.52 -16.29
C LYS A 195 7.40 1.31 -15.03
N LYS A 196 7.29 2.63 -15.18
CA LYS A 196 6.89 3.53 -14.09
C LYS A 196 5.55 3.08 -13.52
N VAL A 197 5.45 3.05 -12.19
CA VAL A 197 4.21 2.76 -11.45
C VAL A 197 3.05 3.65 -11.91
N GLU A 198 3.37 4.86 -12.39
CA GLU A 198 2.46 5.85 -12.96
C GLU A 198 1.74 5.43 -14.27
N GLU A 199 2.29 4.46 -15.02
CA GLU A 199 1.71 4.01 -16.29
C GLU A 199 0.56 3.03 -16.10
N ASP A 200 0.45 2.40 -14.92
CA ASP A 200 -0.66 1.50 -14.62
C ASP A 200 -1.95 2.30 -14.39
N LYS A 201 -3.06 1.78 -14.91
CA LYS A 201 -4.39 2.39 -14.77
C LYS A 201 -4.82 2.47 -13.30
N TYR A 202 -4.48 1.46 -12.49
CA TYR A 202 -4.93 1.37 -11.10
C TYR A 202 -4.04 2.13 -10.11
N LEU A 203 -2.73 2.11 -10.33
CA LEU A 203 -1.73 2.77 -9.48
C LEU A 203 -1.52 4.23 -9.87
N GLY A 204 -1.58 4.55 -11.16
CA GLY A 204 -1.42 5.91 -11.66
C GLY A 204 -2.55 6.86 -11.26
N TYR A 205 -3.73 6.33 -10.88
CA TYR A 205 -4.85 7.17 -10.43
C TYR A 205 -4.60 7.79 -9.04
N PRO A 206 -4.31 7.01 -7.97
CA PRO A 206 -3.92 7.57 -6.67
C PRO A 206 -2.72 8.51 -6.74
N ILE A 207 -1.70 8.20 -7.54
CA ILE A 207 -0.48 9.04 -7.66
C ILE A 207 -0.80 10.40 -8.29
N LYS A 208 -1.62 10.44 -9.35
CA LYS A 208 -2.02 11.72 -9.96
C LYS A 208 -2.91 12.54 -9.03
N LEU A 209 -3.80 11.85 -8.31
CA LEU A 209 -4.70 12.48 -7.36
C LEU A 209 -3.93 13.12 -6.21
N GLU A 210 -2.95 12.40 -5.67
CA GLU A 210 -2.05 12.87 -4.63
C GLU A 210 -1.23 14.08 -5.09
N ARG A 211 -0.67 14.03 -6.30
CA ARG A 211 0.04 15.18 -6.89
C ARG A 211 -0.84 16.43 -6.99
N TRP A 212 -2.07 16.30 -7.49
CA TRP A 212 -3.00 17.43 -7.56
C TRP A 212 -3.37 17.97 -6.19
N LEU A 213 -3.46 17.09 -5.18
CA LEU A 213 -3.74 17.47 -3.80
C LEU A 213 -2.57 18.23 -3.18
N MET A 214 -1.33 17.79 -3.41
CA MET A 214 -0.12 18.51 -2.99
C MET A 214 0.05 19.86 -3.70
N GLU A 215 -0.28 19.92 -4.99
CA GLU A 215 -0.24 21.16 -5.78
C GLU A 215 -1.38 22.13 -5.40
N GLY A 216 -2.37 21.69 -4.61
CA GLY A 216 -3.59 22.47 -4.29
C GLY A 216 -4.52 22.68 -5.49
N SER A 217 -4.35 21.90 -6.56
CA SER A 217 -5.12 21.99 -7.80
C SER A 217 -6.43 21.20 -7.70
N TYR A 218 -7.35 21.66 -6.83
CA TYR A 218 -8.61 20.98 -6.53
C TYR A 218 -9.57 20.88 -7.72
N ASP A 219 -9.48 21.79 -8.71
CA ASP A 219 -10.26 21.72 -9.95
C ASP A 219 -10.00 20.42 -10.73
N LEU A 220 -8.75 19.97 -10.78
CA LEU A 220 -8.35 18.75 -11.49
C LEU A 220 -8.83 17.51 -10.76
N VAL A 221 -8.75 17.54 -9.43
CA VAL A 221 -9.31 16.49 -8.56
C VAL A 221 -10.80 16.36 -8.81
N TRP A 222 -11.54 17.46 -8.70
CA TRP A 222 -12.99 17.49 -8.90
C TRP A 222 -13.40 16.92 -10.27
N ARG A 223 -12.74 17.36 -11.35
CA ARG A 223 -12.98 16.82 -12.71
C ARG A 223 -12.66 15.34 -12.84
N ALA A 224 -11.64 14.84 -12.14
CA ALA A 224 -11.30 13.43 -12.14
C ALA A 224 -12.34 12.58 -11.38
N MET A 225 -12.93 13.14 -10.33
CA MET A 225 -14.02 12.49 -9.58
C MET A 225 -15.34 12.50 -10.37
N GLU A 226 -15.73 13.66 -10.91
CA GLU A 226 -17.01 13.85 -11.61
C GLU A 226 -17.02 13.24 -13.02
N GLY A 227 -15.87 13.24 -13.69
CA GLY A 227 -15.73 12.72 -15.06
C GLY A 227 -15.74 11.19 -15.19
N GLY A 228 -16.06 10.45 -14.13
CA GLY A 228 -16.13 8.98 -14.17
C GLY A 228 -14.80 8.31 -14.54
N LYS A 229 -13.66 9.00 -14.40
CA LYS A 229 -12.30 8.46 -14.64
C LYS A 229 -11.84 7.51 -13.53
N VAL A 230 -12.78 6.96 -12.78
CA VAL A 230 -12.54 6.07 -11.67
C VAL A 230 -12.28 4.68 -12.25
N PRO A 231 -11.08 4.09 -12.07
CA PRO A 231 -10.73 2.82 -12.69
C PRO A 231 -11.59 1.63 -12.29
N SER A 232 -12.24 1.68 -11.12
CA SER A 232 -13.17 0.64 -10.65
C SER A 232 -14.22 1.19 -9.69
N GLU A 233 -15.36 0.51 -9.59
CA GLU A 233 -16.48 0.88 -8.73
C GLU A 233 -16.08 1.07 -7.25
N GLU A 234 -15.13 0.28 -6.76
CA GLU A 234 -14.67 0.32 -5.38
C GLU A 234 -13.97 1.64 -5.01
N TYR A 235 -13.37 2.33 -5.98
CA TYR A 235 -12.76 3.64 -5.76
C TYR A 235 -13.81 4.74 -5.54
N GLY A 236 -15.06 4.52 -5.99
CA GLY A 236 -16.17 5.44 -5.78
C GLY A 236 -16.61 5.55 -4.31
N VAL A 237 -16.28 4.58 -3.46
CA VAL A 237 -16.55 4.68 -2.01
C VAL A 237 -15.70 5.77 -1.36
N PHE A 238 -14.46 5.92 -1.84
CA PHE A 238 -13.51 6.88 -1.31
C PHE A 238 -13.71 8.29 -1.83
N SER A 239 -14.38 8.45 -2.98
CA SER A 239 -14.62 9.75 -3.60
C SER A 239 -15.44 10.66 -2.70
N GLU A 240 -16.49 10.14 -2.08
CA GLU A 240 -17.37 10.87 -1.18
C GLU A 240 -16.60 11.40 0.03
N ILE A 241 -15.73 10.57 0.61
CA ILE A 241 -14.91 10.91 1.78
C ILE A 241 -13.90 12.00 1.41
N LEU A 242 -13.19 11.82 0.30
CA LEU A 242 -12.19 12.78 -0.17
C LEU A 242 -12.80 14.14 -0.52
N ILE A 243 -13.99 14.17 -1.14
CA ILE A 243 -14.68 15.43 -1.46
C ILE A 243 -14.97 16.23 -0.18
N ASN A 244 -15.42 15.56 0.89
CA ASN A 244 -15.71 16.23 2.15
C ASN A 244 -14.44 16.77 2.83
N GLN A 245 -13.33 16.02 2.74
CA GLN A 245 -12.04 16.44 3.26
C GLN A 245 -11.49 17.62 2.45
N ILE A 246 -11.49 17.55 1.12
CA ILE A 246 -11.05 18.63 0.24
C ILE A 246 -11.86 19.91 0.49
N ARG A 247 -13.19 19.81 0.64
CA ARG A 247 -14.03 20.97 1.00
C ARG A 247 -13.64 21.58 2.35
N SER A 248 -13.26 20.74 3.31
CA SER A 248 -12.80 21.19 4.63
C SER A 248 -11.43 21.88 4.58
N GLU A 249 -10.52 21.37 3.77
CA GLU A 249 -9.19 21.98 3.53
C GLU A 249 -9.31 23.31 2.78
N ILE A 250 -10.10 23.36 1.71
CA ILE A 250 -10.39 24.60 0.97
C ILE A 250 -11.01 25.64 1.91
N ALA A 251 -11.94 25.22 2.78
CA ALA A 251 -12.56 26.10 3.76
C ALA A 251 -11.53 26.68 4.76
N SER A 252 -10.68 25.83 5.34
CA SER A 252 -9.61 26.23 6.27
C SER A 252 -8.61 27.19 5.61
N SER A 253 -8.22 26.89 4.36
CA SER A 253 -7.35 27.76 3.57
C SER A 253 -8.02 29.10 3.26
N SER A 254 -9.32 29.09 2.92
CA SER A 254 -10.09 30.31 2.65
C SER A 254 -10.23 31.22 3.87
N GLU A 255 -10.40 30.64 5.05
CA GLU A 255 -10.43 31.36 6.34
C GLU A 255 -9.12 32.09 6.63
N THR A 256 -7.99 31.56 6.13
CA THR A 256 -6.65 32.13 6.34
C THR A 256 -6.27 33.12 5.24
N ALA A 257 -6.69 32.86 4.00
CA ALA A 257 -6.29 33.62 2.83
C ALA A 257 -7.10 34.92 2.63
N TYR A 258 -8.37 34.94 3.04
CA TYR A 258 -9.29 36.04 2.74
C TYR A 258 -10.00 36.58 3.98
N PRO A 259 -10.22 37.91 4.08
CA PRO A 259 -11.06 38.49 5.14
C PRO A 259 -12.56 38.26 4.91
N SER A 260 -12.99 38.30 3.66
CA SER A 260 -14.37 38.02 3.27
C SER A 260 -14.45 37.56 1.81
N ILE A 261 -15.45 36.73 1.50
CA ILE A 261 -15.69 36.20 0.14
C ILE A 261 -17.19 36.27 -0.18
N PRO A 262 -17.59 36.66 -1.41
CA PRO A 262 -18.99 36.58 -1.85
C PRO A 262 -19.52 35.15 -1.92
N ILE A 263 -20.80 34.96 -1.60
CA ILE A 263 -21.45 33.61 -1.63
C ILE A 263 -21.34 32.96 -3.01
N SER A 264 -21.45 33.73 -4.10
CA SER A 264 -21.35 33.23 -5.47
C SER A 264 -19.95 32.71 -5.82
N SER A 265 -18.90 33.38 -5.32
CA SER A 265 -17.51 32.92 -5.48
C SER A 265 -17.25 31.67 -4.64
N THR A 266 -17.75 31.65 -3.40
CA THR A 266 -17.63 30.49 -2.50
C THR A 266 -18.33 29.25 -3.05
N LYS A 267 -19.48 29.42 -3.74
CA LYS A 267 -20.17 28.33 -4.42
C LYS A 267 -19.25 27.62 -5.44
N ASN A 268 -18.58 28.40 -6.28
CA ASN A 268 -17.67 27.86 -7.29
C ASN A 268 -16.42 27.25 -6.64
N LEU A 269 -15.90 27.89 -5.59
CA LEU A 269 -14.70 27.43 -4.88
C LEU A 269 -14.89 26.10 -4.16
N LEU A 270 -16.05 25.87 -3.53
CA LEU A 270 -16.36 24.64 -2.79
C LEU A 270 -17.09 23.59 -3.65
N PHE A 271 -17.32 23.88 -4.94
CA PHE A 271 -18.08 23.04 -5.86
C PHE A 271 -19.45 22.61 -5.28
N LEU A 272 -20.20 23.59 -4.75
CA LEU A 272 -21.51 23.37 -4.16
C LEU A 272 -22.63 23.59 -5.19
N PRO A 273 -23.69 22.77 -5.17
CA PRO A 273 -24.75 22.83 -6.19
C PRO A 273 -25.63 24.10 -6.06
N SER A 274 -25.80 24.62 -4.84
CA SER A 274 -26.71 25.73 -4.54
C SER A 274 -26.10 26.70 -3.53
N GLU A 275 -26.47 27.98 -3.64
CA GLU A 275 -26.11 29.03 -2.67
C GLU A 275 -26.69 28.72 -1.28
N GLY A 276 -27.84 28.05 -1.20
CA GLY A 276 -28.41 27.60 0.07
C GLY A 276 -27.51 26.59 0.79
N ALA A 277 -26.78 25.75 0.05
CA ALA A 277 -25.83 24.80 0.64
C ALA A 277 -24.57 25.51 1.17
N VAL A 278 -24.17 26.63 0.54
CA VAL A 278 -23.08 27.48 1.04
C VAL A 278 -23.44 28.09 2.39
N ILE A 279 -24.68 28.55 2.55
CA ILE A 279 -25.17 29.11 3.81
C ILE A 279 -25.16 28.06 4.93
N GLN A 280 -25.63 26.84 4.65
CA GLN A 280 -25.59 25.74 5.63
C GLN A 280 -24.15 25.37 6.03
N PHE A 281 -23.24 25.33 5.05
CA PHE A 281 -21.83 25.05 5.28
C PHE A 281 -21.17 26.15 6.14
N ALA A 282 -21.47 27.41 5.84
CA ALA A 282 -21.02 28.57 6.60
C ALA A 282 -21.54 28.53 8.05
N GLN A 283 -22.79 28.17 8.27
CA GLN A 283 -23.37 28.00 9.60
C GLN A 283 -22.68 26.88 10.39
N HIS A 284 -22.40 25.74 9.76
CA HIS A 284 -21.70 24.62 10.41
C HIS A 284 -20.29 25.00 10.86
N ARG A 285 -19.62 25.88 10.10
CA ARG A 285 -18.28 26.42 10.43
C ARG A 285 -18.31 27.66 11.33
N GLY A 286 -19.49 28.23 11.59
CA GLY A 286 -19.65 29.45 12.39
C GLY A 286 -19.20 30.73 11.67
N TRP A 287 -19.25 30.77 10.34
CA TRP A 287 -18.93 31.98 9.58
C TRP A 287 -20.08 32.99 9.62
N LEU A 288 -19.72 34.28 9.68
CA LEU A 288 -20.68 35.38 9.68
C LEU A 288 -21.09 35.68 8.24
N ILE A 289 -22.40 35.82 7.99
CA ILE A 289 -22.92 36.15 6.67
C ILE A 289 -23.59 37.53 6.77
N GLU A 290 -23.01 38.53 6.13
CA GLU A 290 -23.54 39.90 6.07
C GLU A 290 -23.58 40.33 4.60
N ASP A 291 -24.70 40.91 4.16
CA ASP A 291 -24.88 41.51 2.82
C ASP A 291 -24.44 40.62 1.64
N GLY A 292 -24.69 39.30 1.73
CA GLY A 292 -24.32 38.34 0.67
C GLY A 292 -22.82 38.01 0.60
N ARG A 293 -22.08 38.35 1.65
CA ARG A 293 -20.65 38.03 1.84
C ARG A 293 -20.45 37.22 3.12
N ILE A 294 -19.50 36.31 3.05
CA ILE A 294 -19.05 35.49 4.18
C ILE A 294 -17.84 36.18 4.78
N TYR A 295 -17.87 36.42 6.08
CA TYR A 295 -16.80 36.98 6.88
C TYR A 295 -16.21 35.91 7.80
N PHE A 296 -14.90 35.76 7.76
CA PHE A 296 -14.20 34.74 8.53
C PHE A 296 -13.77 35.30 9.91
N PRO A 297 -14.10 34.61 11.02
CA PRO A 297 -13.84 35.11 12.37
C PRO A 297 -12.35 35.16 12.72
N ASN A 298 -11.51 34.32 12.11
CA ASN A 298 -10.07 34.27 12.38
C ASN A 298 -9.35 35.58 12.08
N GLN A 299 -9.91 36.45 11.22
CA GLN A 299 -9.33 37.76 10.97
C GLN A 299 -9.80 38.86 11.92
N LYS A 300 -10.83 38.63 12.74
CA LYS A 300 -11.10 39.53 13.89
C LYS A 300 -10.11 39.28 15.02
N LEU A 301 -9.67 38.03 15.20
CA LEU A 301 -8.54 37.71 16.08
C LEU A 301 -7.23 38.21 15.47
N LYS A 302 -7.01 38.08 14.15
CA LYS A 302 -5.87 38.70 13.45
C LYS A 302 -5.93 40.22 13.26
N GLY A 303 -7.09 40.84 13.43
CA GLY A 303 -7.29 42.29 13.39
C GLY A 303 -7.14 42.94 14.76
N GLY A 304 -7.17 42.15 15.83
CA GLY A 304 -6.72 42.53 17.18
C GLY A 304 -5.24 42.24 17.44
N VAL A 305 -4.47 41.89 16.40
CA VAL A 305 -3.07 41.45 16.47
C VAL A 305 -2.07 42.55 16.80
N GLU A 306 -2.48 43.81 16.93
CA GLU A 306 -1.64 44.78 17.63
C GLU A 306 -1.26 44.33 19.06
N ALA A 307 -2.07 43.46 19.70
CA ALA A 307 -1.75 42.88 21.01
C ALA A 307 -1.07 41.50 20.96
N GLY A 308 -1.26 40.72 19.89
CA GLY A 308 -0.76 39.34 19.77
C GLY A 308 0.60 39.22 19.07
N GLU A 309 0.81 39.95 17.96
CA GLU A 309 2.13 40.03 17.31
C GLU A 309 3.14 40.74 18.23
N MET A 310 2.71 41.73 19.02
CA MET A 310 3.55 42.31 20.07
C MET A 310 3.91 41.32 21.20
N ALA A 311 3.11 40.28 21.43
CA ALA A 311 3.41 39.27 22.45
C ALA A 311 4.38 38.23 21.91
N GLU A 312 4.17 37.74 20.69
CA GLU A 312 5.09 36.80 20.02
C GLU A 312 6.43 37.47 19.67
N GLU A 313 6.46 38.71 19.19
CA GLU A 313 7.72 39.46 18.97
C GLU A 313 8.46 39.71 20.29
N LYS A 314 7.74 39.95 21.40
CA LYS A 314 8.35 40.07 22.73
C LYS A 314 8.94 38.75 23.22
N GLU A 315 8.27 37.64 22.96
CA GLU A 315 8.75 36.32 23.37
C GLU A 315 9.99 35.92 22.55
N VAL A 316 9.96 36.10 21.22
CA VAL A 316 11.10 35.84 20.33
C VAL A 316 12.29 36.75 20.65
N SER A 317 12.04 38.03 20.92
CA SER A 317 13.11 38.95 21.32
C SER A 317 13.68 38.60 22.70
N MET A 318 12.86 38.16 23.66
CA MET A 318 13.32 37.71 24.98
C MET A 318 14.19 36.44 24.87
N THR A 319 13.78 35.46 24.06
CA THR A 319 14.59 34.25 23.81
C THR A 319 15.91 34.57 23.09
N ALA A 320 15.90 35.51 22.14
CA ALA A 320 17.13 35.97 21.48
C ALA A 320 18.10 36.64 22.46
N ILE A 321 17.59 37.46 23.39
CA ILE A 321 18.37 38.10 24.45
C ILE A 321 18.95 37.04 25.40
N GLU A 322 18.14 36.07 25.83
CA GLU A 322 18.56 34.98 26.72
C GLU A 322 19.66 34.12 26.08
N ASN A 323 19.49 33.74 24.81
CA ASN A 323 20.51 33.01 24.06
C ASN A 323 21.80 33.82 23.93
N THR A 324 21.70 35.12 23.64
CA THR A 324 22.88 36.01 23.53
C THR A 324 23.61 36.15 24.87
N LEU A 325 22.88 36.26 25.98
CA LEU A 325 23.43 36.26 27.33
C LEU A 325 24.04 34.91 27.72
N GLY A 326 23.44 33.80 27.30
CA GLY A 326 23.96 32.44 27.47
C GLY A 326 25.30 32.27 26.75
N TYR A 327 25.36 32.65 25.48
CA TYR A 327 26.61 32.62 24.70
C TYR A 327 27.68 33.54 25.29
N ALA A 328 27.32 34.75 25.71
CA ALA A 328 28.27 35.66 26.36
C ALA A 328 28.81 35.08 27.68
N ARG A 329 27.95 34.44 28.48
CA ARG A 329 28.34 33.80 29.74
C ARG A 329 29.26 32.60 29.53
N GLU A 330 29.00 31.77 28.51
CA GLU A 330 29.88 30.66 28.14
C GLU A 330 31.25 31.14 27.64
N LEU A 331 31.30 32.25 26.91
CA LEU A 331 32.56 32.85 26.44
C LEU A 331 33.37 33.55 27.54
N GLU A 332 32.72 34.15 28.54
CA GLU A 332 33.39 34.80 29.67
C GLU A 332 33.79 33.82 30.79
N THR A 333 33.18 32.63 30.83
CA THR A 333 33.59 31.60 31.79
C THR A 333 34.89 30.97 31.29
N ILE A 334 36.00 31.32 31.93
CA ILE A 334 37.30 30.69 31.67
C ILE A 334 37.19 29.21 32.03
N VAL A 335 37.36 28.33 31.03
CA VAL A 335 37.53 26.87 31.22
C VAL A 335 38.93 26.56 31.72
#